data_AF-A0A7Y3JU26-F1
#
_entry.id   AF-A0A7Y3JU26-F1
#
_cell.length_a   1.000
_cell.length_b   1.000
_cell.length_c   1.000
_cell.angle_alpha   90.00
_cell.angle_beta   90.00
_cell.angle_gamma   90.00
#
_symmetry.space_group_name_H-M   'P 1'
#
loop_
_entity.id
_entity.type
_entity.pdbx_description
1 polymer ?
#
loop_
_entity_poly.entity_id
_entity_poly.type
_entity_poly.pdbx_seq_one_letter_code
_entity_poly.pdbx_strand_id
1 'polypeptide(L)'
;MTKSFSNFADLASFIASETDSHDRAATYEHAFIEHDERAKLSPVDEAEQLDMPDPEQARVAVEMVMATLFDVFRDTRLEPYAADLAWGFVNSFHVVAKRINDREDDAAKELGELARNFDPSEIYAAQLEDAQLLCQTLQGCRDAMECMRDHASEVYRVETGRPYSPTRGSRVSRGVTASMIDARDYLASRIRERREQFAPEGPVVAFSGGQVWEDHEGLWRGLDSIKARIPEMILATTAQTKGCDAIAQAWAAARGVKVILFKLDRRLGAKAAFVRNDRLLALRPVEAVVCEGSGIQMNLAQKLRQAGVPLHVVKLDETVKARLAQPKTDLPKSRDEFDPWTQDDYYRDMVNGGRQRRR
;
A
#
# COMPACT_ATOMS: atom_id res chain seq x y z
N MET A 1 -42.50 22.73 3.27
CA MET A 1 -41.58 23.78 2.79
C MET A 1 -40.52 23.10 1.93
N THR A 2 -40.48 23.39 0.64
CA THR A 2 -39.42 22.94 -0.27
C THR A 2 -38.17 23.76 0.02
N LYS A 3 -37.14 23.14 0.63
CA LYS A 3 -35.85 23.80 0.83
C LYS A 3 -35.12 23.84 -0.52
N SER A 4 -34.69 25.03 -0.93
CA SER A 4 -33.90 25.26 -2.14
C SER A 4 -32.50 25.69 -1.72
N PHE A 5 -31.48 25.09 -2.34
CA PHE A 5 -30.08 25.38 -2.06
C PHE A 5 -29.46 26.02 -3.31
N SER A 6 -28.71 27.12 -3.10
CA SER A 6 -28.14 27.94 -4.17
C SER A 6 -26.84 27.37 -4.73
N ASN A 7 -26.10 26.60 -3.94
CA ASN A 7 -24.86 25.96 -4.34
C ASN A 7 -24.63 24.66 -3.54
N PHE A 8 -23.56 23.94 -3.88
CA PHE A 8 -23.23 22.66 -3.27
C PHE A 8 -22.80 22.77 -1.80
N ALA A 9 -22.16 23.88 -1.41
CA ALA A 9 -21.74 24.15 -0.04
C ALA A 9 -22.94 24.39 0.88
N ASP A 10 -23.99 25.05 0.39
CA ASP A 10 -25.24 25.30 1.14
C ASP A 10 -25.97 23.98 1.44
N LEU A 11 -26.00 23.06 0.47
CA LEU A 11 -26.60 21.74 0.63
C LEU A 11 -25.79 20.86 1.58
N ALA A 12 -24.45 20.87 1.45
CA ALA A 12 -23.56 20.14 2.34
C ALA A 12 -23.65 20.64 3.79
N SER A 13 -23.68 21.96 4.00
CA SER A 13 -23.82 22.56 5.34
C SER A 13 -25.15 22.19 6.00
N PHE A 14 -26.23 22.11 5.23
CA PHE A 14 -27.52 21.66 5.76
C PHE A 14 -27.50 20.19 6.19
N ILE A 15 -26.90 19.31 5.40
CA ILE A 15 -26.84 17.87 5.72
C ILE A 15 -25.86 17.60 6.88
N ALA A 16 -24.76 18.34 6.96
CA ALA A 16 -23.85 18.33 8.11
C ALA A 16 -24.59 18.63 9.42
N SER A 17 -25.50 19.61 9.41
CA SER A 17 -26.30 19.96 10.60
C SER A 17 -27.30 18.89 11.03
N GLU A 18 -27.61 17.92 10.16
CA GLU A 18 -28.59 16.85 10.41
C GLU A 18 -27.93 15.48 10.71
N THR A 19 -26.63 15.31 10.47
CA THR A 19 -25.95 13.99 10.53
C THR A 19 -24.87 13.97 11.60
N ASP A 20 -25.13 13.30 12.73
CA ASP A 20 -24.19 13.26 13.86
C ASP A 20 -23.24 12.04 13.78
N SER A 21 -22.00 12.24 13.31
CA SER A 21 -20.98 11.17 13.19
C SER A 21 -19.61 11.61 13.71
N HIS A 22 -19.49 11.70 15.03
CA HIS A 22 -18.32 12.27 15.74
C HIS A 22 -16.95 11.66 15.38
N ASP A 23 -16.83 10.34 15.19
CA ASP A 23 -15.52 9.70 14.89
C ASP A 23 -14.98 10.04 13.49
N ARG A 24 -15.86 10.30 12.53
CA ARG A 24 -15.48 10.61 11.14
C ARG A 24 -15.16 12.09 10.96
N ALA A 25 -15.85 12.97 11.69
CA ALA A 25 -15.55 14.39 11.75
C ALA A 25 -14.10 14.61 12.22
N ALA A 26 -13.68 13.95 13.29
CA ALA A 26 -12.31 14.02 13.80
C ALA A 26 -11.26 13.56 12.76
N THR A 27 -11.57 12.54 11.95
CA THR A 27 -10.65 12.06 10.90
C THR A 27 -10.47 13.09 9.78
N TYR A 28 -11.52 13.81 9.41
CA TYR A 28 -11.45 14.88 8.42
C TYR A 28 -10.76 16.12 8.97
N GLU A 29 -11.09 16.55 10.19
CA GLU A 29 -10.40 17.67 10.86
C GLU A 29 -8.88 17.48 10.88
N HIS A 30 -8.42 16.25 11.09
CA HIS A 30 -6.98 15.94 11.07
C HIS A 30 -6.35 15.91 9.68
N ALA A 31 -7.10 15.54 8.64
CA ALA A 31 -6.57 15.39 7.28
C ALA A 31 -6.57 16.70 6.47
N PHE A 32 -7.35 17.69 6.90
CA PHE A 32 -7.53 18.98 6.23
C PHE A 32 -6.80 20.12 6.96
N ILE A 33 -5.77 19.79 7.73
CA ILE A 33 -4.94 20.78 8.44
C ILE A 33 -4.10 21.58 7.43
N GLU A 34 -4.18 22.90 7.54
CA GLU A 34 -3.26 23.83 6.90
C GLU A 34 -1.98 23.96 7.72
N HIS A 35 -0.84 23.81 7.07
CA HIS A 35 0.47 23.98 7.72
C HIS A 35 0.99 25.42 7.65
N ASP A 36 0.53 26.20 6.67
CA ASP A 36 0.86 27.60 6.42
C ASP A 36 -0.37 28.28 5.80
N GLU A 37 -0.55 29.58 6.03
CA GLU A 37 -1.65 30.39 5.45
C GLU A 37 -1.51 30.55 3.93
N ARG A 38 -0.31 30.31 3.39
CA ARG A 38 -0.03 30.34 1.96
C ARG A 38 0.16 28.92 1.43
N ALA A 39 -0.37 28.68 0.25
CA ALA A 39 -0.19 27.46 -0.50
C ALA A 39 0.75 27.72 -1.68
N LYS A 40 1.78 26.90 -1.82
CA LYS A 40 2.61 26.87 -3.04
C LYS A 40 2.30 25.57 -3.78
N LEU A 41 1.66 25.69 -4.94
CA LEU A 41 1.17 24.53 -5.70
C LEU A 41 2.15 24.05 -6.77
N SER A 42 3.17 24.82 -7.12
CA SER A 42 4.21 24.42 -8.07
C SER A 42 5.57 25.05 -7.73
N PRO A 43 6.68 24.52 -8.27
CA PRO A 43 8.00 25.10 -8.03
C PRO A 43 8.18 26.50 -8.61
N VAL A 44 7.45 26.82 -9.68
CA VAL A 44 7.65 28.05 -10.47
C VAL A 44 6.65 29.15 -10.13
N ASP A 45 5.46 28.78 -9.67
CA ASP A 45 4.42 29.74 -9.35
C ASP A 45 4.66 30.35 -7.96
N GLU A 46 4.18 31.58 -7.77
CA GLU A 46 4.22 32.25 -6.48
C GLU A 46 3.27 31.56 -5.48
N ALA A 47 3.55 31.74 -4.19
CA ALA A 47 2.66 31.25 -3.15
C ALA A 47 1.40 32.14 -3.09
N GLU A 48 0.24 31.51 -3.01
CA GLU A 48 -1.06 32.17 -2.96
C GLU A 48 -1.75 31.89 -1.62
N GLN A 49 -2.61 32.80 -1.16
CA GLN A 49 -3.44 32.56 0.02
C GLN A 49 -4.64 31.70 -0.40
N LEU A 50 -4.54 30.39 -0.18
CA LEU A 50 -5.56 29.41 -0.56
C LEU A 50 -5.83 28.50 0.62
N ASP A 51 -7.10 28.47 1.03
CA ASP A 51 -7.56 27.67 2.15
C ASP A 51 -7.91 26.24 1.71
N MET A 52 -7.82 25.30 2.65
CA MET A 52 -8.39 23.97 2.51
C MET A 52 -9.92 24.06 2.52
N PRO A 53 -10.61 23.18 1.79
CA PRO A 53 -12.06 23.10 1.89
C PRO A 53 -12.47 22.68 3.32
N ASP A 54 -13.63 23.16 3.77
CA ASP A 54 -14.16 22.83 5.10
C ASP A 54 -14.23 21.29 5.27
N PRO A 55 -13.62 20.73 6.34
CA PRO A 55 -13.48 19.29 6.49
C PRO A 55 -14.84 18.57 6.55
N GLU A 56 -15.82 19.17 7.22
CA GLU A 56 -17.14 18.56 7.39
C GLU A 56 -17.97 18.66 6.11
N GLN A 57 -17.91 19.79 5.40
CA GLN A 57 -18.52 19.91 4.06
C GLN A 57 -17.90 18.91 3.09
N ALA A 58 -16.58 18.72 3.12
CA ALA A 58 -15.90 17.73 2.29
C ALA A 58 -16.33 16.30 2.65
N ARG A 59 -16.50 15.99 3.94
CA ARG A 59 -17.01 14.69 4.42
C ARG A 59 -18.40 14.41 3.88
N VAL A 60 -19.34 15.33 4.10
CA VAL A 60 -20.73 15.21 3.66
C VAL A 60 -20.83 15.14 2.14
N ALA A 61 -20.07 15.95 1.41
CA ALA A 61 -20.05 15.95 -0.04
C ALA A 61 -19.64 14.59 -0.61
N VAL A 62 -18.60 13.96 -0.05
CA VAL A 62 -18.16 12.62 -0.48
C VAL A 62 -19.24 11.58 -0.24
N GLU A 63 -19.85 11.59 0.94
CA GLU A 63 -20.93 10.67 1.30
C GLU A 63 -22.13 10.83 0.37
N MET A 64 -22.58 12.07 0.17
CA MET A 64 -23.67 12.40 -0.74
C MET A 64 -23.42 11.94 -2.16
N VAL A 65 -22.26 12.24 -2.74
CA VAL A 65 -21.97 11.89 -4.14
C VAL A 65 -22.01 10.38 -4.32
N MET A 66 -21.41 9.63 -3.38
CA MET A 66 -21.40 8.18 -3.41
C MET A 66 -22.80 7.59 -3.22
N ALA A 67 -23.56 8.04 -2.21
CA ALA A 67 -24.91 7.55 -1.95
C ALA A 67 -25.88 7.87 -3.09
N THR A 68 -25.85 9.11 -3.60
CA THR A 68 -26.70 9.55 -4.72
C THR A 68 -26.43 8.71 -5.96
N LEU A 69 -25.18 8.30 -6.20
CA LEU A 69 -24.84 7.44 -7.31
C LEU A 69 -25.57 6.10 -7.22
N PHE A 70 -25.63 5.47 -6.04
CA PHE A 70 -26.39 4.24 -5.85
C PHE A 70 -27.91 4.47 -5.91
N ASP A 71 -28.40 5.52 -5.27
CA ASP A 71 -29.84 5.84 -5.21
C ASP A 71 -30.47 6.05 -6.59
N VAL A 72 -29.77 6.72 -7.51
CA VAL A 72 -30.27 6.99 -8.88
C VAL A 72 -30.41 5.71 -9.70
N PHE A 73 -29.58 4.70 -9.45
CA PHE A 73 -29.60 3.45 -10.20
C PHE A 73 -30.41 2.33 -9.53
N ARG A 74 -30.73 2.46 -8.24
CA ARG A 74 -31.50 1.47 -7.46
C ARG A 74 -32.87 1.19 -8.08
N ASP A 75 -33.26 -0.08 -8.11
CA ASP A 75 -34.52 -0.58 -8.67
C ASP A 75 -34.68 -0.29 -10.18
N THR A 76 -33.57 -0.01 -10.87
CA THR A 76 -33.56 0.18 -12.32
C THR A 76 -32.75 -0.90 -13.01
N ARG A 77 -32.93 -1.01 -14.34
CA ARG A 77 -32.10 -1.89 -15.17
C ARG A 77 -30.60 -1.55 -15.15
N LEU A 78 -30.22 -0.40 -14.60
CA LEU A 78 -28.85 0.07 -14.52
C LEU A 78 -28.18 -0.20 -13.16
N GLU A 79 -28.93 -0.69 -12.17
CA GLU A 79 -28.40 -1.03 -10.84
C GLU A 79 -27.13 -1.89 -10.88
N PRO A 80 -27.00 -2.91 -11.75
CA PRO A 80 -25.77 -3.72 -11.81
C PRO A 80 -24.50 -2.94 -12.15
N TYR A 81 -24.61 -1.75 -12.76
CA TYR A 81 -23.47 -0.91 -13.17
C TYR A 81 -23.11 0.16 -12.13
N ALA A 82 -23.94 0.38 -11.10
CA ALA A 82 -23.70 1.39 -10.07
C ALA A 82 -22.38 1.13 -9.32
N ALA A 83 -22.08 -0.14 -9.03
CA ALA A 83 -20.85 -0.55 -8.38
C ALA A 83 -19.60 -0.20 -9.21
N ASP A 84 -19.63 -0.36 -10.54
CA ASP A 84 -18.49 -0.05 -11.40
C ASP A 84 -18.21 1.47 -11.44
N LEU A 85 -19.28 2.27 -11.49
CA LEU A 85 -19.18 3.73 -11.43
C LEU A 85 -18.67 4.22 -10.07
N ALA A 86 -19.21 3.66 -8.98
CA ALA A 86 -18.80 3.99 -7.62
C ALA A 86 -17.33 3.63 -7.39
N TRP A 87 -16.89 2.46 -7.88
CA TRP A 87 -15.47 2.08 -7.88
C TRP A 87 -14.62 3.11 -8.63
N GLY A 88 -15.07 3.56 -9.80
CA GLY A 88 -14.42 4.60 -10.59
C GLY A 88 -14.27 5.91 -9.82
N PHE A 89 -15.28 6.28 -9.03
CA PHE A 89 -15.26 7.49 -8.20
C PHE A 89 -14.23 7.39 -7.07
N VAL A 90 -14.22 6.28 -6.30
CA VAL A 90 -13.18 6.02 -5.30
C VAL A 90 -11.78 6.04 -5.93
N ASN A 91 -11.66 5.42 -7.11
CA ASN A 91 -10.39 5.35 -7.83
C ASN A 91 -9.91 6.72 -8.32
N SER A 92 -10.81 7.68 -8.55
CA SER A 92 -10.43 9.04 -8.96
C SER A 92 -9.61 9.74 -7.88
N PHE A 93 -10.05 9.70 -6.62
CA PHE A 93 -9.29 10.21 -5.47
C PHE A 93 -7.96 9.48 -5.33
N HIS A 94 -7.94 8.15 -5.47
CA HIS A 94 -6.69 7.38 -5.41
C HIS A 94 -5.66 7.83 -6.46
N VAL A 95 -6.09 8.02 -7.71
CA VAL A 95 -5.22 8.44 -8.80
C VAL A 95 -4.71 9.87 -8.58
N VAL A 96 -5.55 10.79 -8.10
CA VAL A 96 -5.15 12.17 -7.80
C VAL A 96 -4.19 12.22 -6.62
N ALA A 97 -4.51 11.57 -5.51
CA ALA A 97 -3.63 11.47 -4.34
C ALA A 97 -2.26 10.93 -4.70
N LYS A 98 -2.20 9.90 -5.56
CA LYS A 98 -0.93 9.36 -6.05
C LYS A 98 -0.13 10.39 -6.86
N ARG A 99 -0.77 11.14 -7.76
CA ARG A 99 -0.07 12.19 -8.54
C ARG A 99 0.49 13.27 -7.61
N ILE A 100 -0.25 13.65 -6.58
CA ILE A 100 0.22 14.62 -5.58
C ILE A 100 1.41 14.04 -4.80
N ASN A 101 1.34 12.77 -4.36
CA ASN A 101 2.45 12.10 -3.69
C ASN A 101 3.71 12.04 -4.56
N ASP A 102 3.58 11.73 -5.85
CA ASP A 102 4.73 11.68 -6.76
C ASP A 102 5.40 13.08 -6.86
N ARG A 103 4.60 14.16 -6.87
CA ARG A 103 5.10 15.55 -6.87
C ARG A 103 5.72 15.95 -5.52
N GLU A 104 5.10 15.55 -4.42
CA GLU A 104 5.63 15.75 -3.07
C GLU A 104 6.98 15.05 -2.89
N ASP A 105 7.12 13.82 -3.40
CA ASP A 105 8.37 13.06 -3.35
C ASP A 105 9.48 13.76 -4.16
N ASP A 106 9.14 14.46 -5.24
CA ASP A 106 10.11 15.28 -6.00
C ASP A 106 10.48 16.57 -5.25
N ALA A 107 9.50 17.30 -4.69
CA ALA A 107 9.75 18.49 -3.87
C ALA A 107 10.59 18.16 -2.61
N ALA A 108 10.34 17.01 -1.97
CA ALA A 108 11.10 16.55 -0.82
C ALA A 108 12.56 16.20 -1.16
N LYS A 109 12.83 15.71 -2.37
CA LYS A 109 14.22 15.49 -2.85
C LYS A 109 14.95 16.82 -2.98
N GLU A 110 14.32 17.80 -3.60
CA GLU A 110 14.87 19.14 -3.80
C GLU A 110 15.13 19.83 -2.46
N LEU A 111 14.16 19.85 -1.55
CA LEU A 111 14.33 20.35 -0.19
C LEU A 111 15.49 19.67 0.53
N GLY A 112 15.62 18.34 0.38
CA GLY A 112 16.71 17.58 0.96
C GLY A 112 18.07 17.83 0.31
N GLU A 113 18.13 18.24 -0.96
CA GLU A 113 19.35 18.67 -1.64
C GLU A 113 19.78 20.06 -1.18
N LEU A 114 18.83 21.00 -1.10
CA LEU A 114 19.05 22.31 -0.52
C LEU A 114 19.63 22.15 0.88
N ALA A 115 18.94 21.46 1.79
CA ALA A 115 19.37 21.28 3.18
C ALA A 115 20.78 20.66 3.36
N ARG A 116 21.27 19.88 2.38
CA ARG A 116 22.63 19.31 2.41
C ARG A 116 23.71 20.30 1.95
N ASN A 117 23.37 21.21 1.05
CA ASN A 117 24.29 22.17 0.43
C ASN A 117 23.99 23.57 0.94
N PHE A 118 24.27 23.82 2.22
CA PHE A 118 23.99 25.11 2.86
C PHE A 118 24.81 26.25 2.24
N ASP A 119 24.11 27.32 1.85
CA ASP A 119 24.68 28.57 1.38
C ASP A 119 24.06 29.75 2.17
N PRO A 120 24.85 30.62 2.82
CA PRO A 120 24.31 31.74 3.61
C PRO A 120 23.79 32.92 2.77
N SER A 121 23.36 32.70 1.52
CA SER A 121 22.79 33.75 0.66
C SER A 121 21.30 33.95 0.92
N GLU A 122 20.81 35.18 0.79
CA GLU A 122 19.38 35.49 0.92
C GLU A 122 18.54 34.77 -0.13
N ILE A 123 19.11 34.59 -1.34
CA ILE A 123 18.47 33.86 -2.43
C ILE A 123 18.28 32.39 -2.05
N TYR A 124 19.30 31.77 -1.44
CA TYR A 124 19.21 30.40 -0.98
C TYR A 124 18.19 30.24 0.16
N ALA A 125 18.15 31.20 1.10
CA ALA A 125 17.15 31.19 2.18
C ALA A 125 15.72 31.22 1.63
N ALA A 126 15.45 32.11 0.66
CA ALA A 126 14.15 32.17 0.00
C ALA A 126 13.80 30.88 -0.76
N GLN A 127 14.76 30.28 -1.47
CA GLN A 127 14.56 29.00 -2.17
C GLN A 127 14.25 27.85 -1.20
N LEU A 128 14.90 27.83 -0.03
CA LEU A 128 14.66 26.82 0.99
C LEU A 128 13.26 26.96 1.59
N GLU A 129 12.83 28.19 1.89
CA GLU A 129 11.47 28.48 2.36
C GLU A 129 10.41 28.07 1.33
N ASP A 130 10.61 28.42 0.06
CA ASP A 130 9.71 28.05 -1.03
C ASP A 130 9.60 26.53 -1.22
N ALA A 131 10.73 25.83 -1.20
CA ALA A 131 10.76 24.37 -1.32
C ALA A 131 10.07 23.69 -0.12
N GLN A 132 10.24 24.24 1.08
CA GLN A 132 9.56 23.77 2.29
C GLN A 132 8.05 23.98 2.20
N LEU A 133 7.62 25.18 1.80
CA LEU A 133 6.21 25.54 1.65
C LEU A 133 5.50 24.65 0.62
N LEU A 134 6.14 24.42 -0.53
CA LEU A 134 5.64 23.50 -1.57
C LEU A 134 5.47 22.08 -1.03
N CYS A 135 6.44 21.57 -0.28
CA CYS A 135 6.38 20.22 0.29
C CYS A 135 5.22 20.08 1.27
N GLN A 136 5.04 21.05 2.17
CA GLN A 136 3.96 21.08 3.16
C GLN A 136 2.58 21.21 2.48
N THR A 137 2.47 22.06 1.46
CA THR A 137 1.23 22.26 0.70
C THR A 137 0.81 20.96 0.01
N LEU A 138 1.73 20.30 -0.69
CA LEU A 138 1.45 19.04 -1.39
C LEU A 138 1.12 17.90 -0.41
N GLN A 139 1.76 17.87 0.76
CA GLN A 139 1.43 16.92 1.81
C GLN A 139 -0.01 17.09 2.29
N GLY A 140 -0.43 18.31 2.68
CA GLY A 140 -1.80 18.57 3.14
C GLY A 140 -2.85 18.20 2.08
N CYS A 141 -2.58 18.56 0.82
CA CYS A 141 -3.42 18.18 -0.31
C CYS A 141 -3.51 16.65 -0.51
N ARG A 142 -2.39 15.93 -0.35
CA ARG A 142 -2.38 14.47 -0.44
C ARG A 142 -3.20 13.86 0.69
N ASP A 143 -2.96 14.29 1.92
CA ASP A 143 -3.58 13.70 3.12
C ASP A 143 -5.11 13.90 3.09
N ALA A 144 -5.60 15.07 2.68
CA ALA A 144 -7.04 15.31 2.44
C ALA A 144 -7.61 14.40 1.34
N MET A 145 -6.92 14.25 0.20
CA MET A 145 -7.36 13.37 -0.89
C MET A 145 -7.38 11.89 -0.48
N GLU A 146 -6.45 11.45 0.35
CA GLU A 146 -6.45 10.09 0.90
C GLU A 146 -7.59 9.88 1.90
N CYS A 147 -7.90 10.88 2.73
CA CYS A 147 -9.05 10.84 3.65
C CYS A 147 -10.37 10.72 2.87
N MET A 148 -10.56 11.54 1.83
CA MET A 148 -11.74 11.47 0.95
C MET A 148 -11.84 10.12 0.23
N ARG A 149 -10.71 9.59 -0.25
CA ARG A 149 -10.65 8.24 -0.86
C ARG A 149 -11.12 7.17 0.13
N ASP A 150 -10.59 7.17 1.34
CA ASP A 150 -10.86 6.14 2.33
C ASP A 150 -12.32 6.23 2.84
N HIS A 151 -12.88 7.43 2.94
CA HIS A 151 -14.31 7.63 3.16
C HIS A 151 -15.14 7.08 1.99
N ALA A 152 -14.86 7.48 0.75
CA ALA A 152 -15.59 6.99 -0.42
C ALA A 152 -15.51 5.46 -0.55
N SER A 153 -14.34 4.88 -0.24
CA SER A 153 -14.13 3.43 -0.19
C SER A 153 -15.03 2.74 0.84
N GLU A 154 -15.28 3.39 1.97
CA GLU A 154 -16.15 2.86 3.03
C GLU A 154 -17.62 2.87 2.59
N VAL A 155 -18.10 3.97 1.99
CA VAL A 155 -19.46 4.03 1.43
C VAL A 155 -19.64 2.96 0.34
N TYR A 156 -18.65 2.83 -0.55
CA TYR A 156 -18.62 1.76 -1.55
C TYR A 156 -18.72 0.36 -0.92
N ARG A 157 -17.98 0.11 0.16
CA ARG A 157 -17.97 -1.18 0.85
C ARG A 157 -19.32 -1.49 1.49
N VAL A 158 -19.97 -0.49 2.09
CA VAL A 158 -21.30 -0.63 2.69
C VAL A 158 -22.35 -0.96 1.62
N GLU A 159 -22.37 -0.22 0.50
CA GLU A 159 -23.37 -0.39 -0.55
C GLU A 159 -23.17 -1.67 -1.38
N THR A 160 -21.92 -2.08 -1.62
CA THR A 160 -21.63 -3.25 -2.49
C THR A 160 -21.28 -4.52 -1.75
N GLY A 161 -21.01 -4.44 -0.44
CA GLY A 161 -20.47 -5.53 0.37
C GLY A 161 -19.03 -5.93 0.03
N ARG A 162 -18.35 -5.23 -0.88
CA ARG A 162 -17.01 -5.56 -1.37
C ARG A 162 -16.02 -4.45 -1.03
N PRO A 163 -14.80 -4.78 -0.56
CA PRO A 163 -13.78 -3.76 -0.33
C PRO A 163 -13.29 -3.17 -1.65
N TYR A 164 -13.03 -1.87 -1.68
CA TYR A 164 -12.32 -1.24 -2.79
C TYR A 164 -10.88 -1.74 -2.86
N SER A 165 -10.40 -2.01 -4.07
CA SER A 165 -9.00 -2.30 -4.36
C SER A 165 -8.58 -1.57 -5.64
N PRO A 166 -7.47 -0.80 -5.61
CA PRO A 166 -6.98 -0.10 -6.80
C PRO A 166 -6.41 -1.09 -7.82
N THR A 167 -6.65 -0.82 -9.11
CA THR A 167 -6.11 -1.66 -10.21
C THR A 167 -4.59 -1.56 -10.36
N ARG A 168 -3.98 -0.46 -9.90
CA ARG A 168 -2.52 -0.25 -9.85
C ARG A 168 -2.15 0.64 -8.66
N GLY A 169 -1.12 0.26 -7.92
CA GLY A 169 -0.67 0.99 -6.73
C GLY A 169 -0.92 0.20 -5.45
N SER A 170 -0.24 0.57 -4.37
CA SER A 170 -0.48 0.02 -3.03
C SER A 170 -1.42 0.97 -2.31
N ARG A 171 -2.45 0.45 -1.63
CA ARG A 171 -3.21 1.23 -0.65
C ARG A 171 -2.43 1.17 0.67
N VAL A 172 -1.75 2.26 1.02
CA VAL A 172 -1.13 2.43 2.34
C VAL A 172 -1.81 3.65 2.94
N SER A 173 -2.88 3.45 3.70
CA SER A 173 -3.50 4.53 4.47
C SER A 173 -2.64 4.77 5.70
N ARG A 174 -2.16 6.00 5.91
CA ARG A 174 -1.58 6.38 7.21
C ARG A 174 -2.76 6.49 8.18
N GLY A 175 -2.90 5.52 9.08
CA GLY A 175 -3.86 5.62 10.17
C GLY A 175 -3.53 6.85 11.04
N VAL A 176 -4.59 7.55 11.46
CA VAL A 176 -4.54 8.75 12.31
C VAL A 176 -3.85 8.43 13.65
N THR A 177 -2.54 8.67 13.74
CA THR A 177 -1.81 8.83 15.02
C THR A 177 -0.46 9.53 14.81
N ALA A 178 -0.45 10.74 14.24
CA ALA A 178 0.78 11.52 14.15
C ALA A 178 0.51 13.03 14.00
N SER A 179 -0.31 13.60 14.88
CA SER A 179 -0.32 15.06 15.06
C SER A 179 0.83 15.43 16.02
N MET A 180 1.57 16.50 15.67
CA MET A 180 2.60 17.23 16.46
C MET A 180 4.08 16.84 16.35
N ILE A 181 4.48 16.16 15.27
CA ILE A 181 5.86 15.88 14.85
C ILE A 181 6.50 16.93 13.90
N ASP A 182 7.02 18.06 14.40
CA ASP A 182 7.80 19.14 13.72
C ASP A 182 8.59 18.71 12.45
N ALA A 183 8.83 19.61 11.48
CA ALA A 183 9.37 19.32 10.12
C ALA A 183 10.68 18.48 10.07
N ARG A 184 11.40 18.38 11.19
CA ARG A 184 12.55 17.49 11.38
C ARG A 184 12.14 16.03 11.64
N ASP A 185 11.05 15.80 12.35
CA ASP A 185 10.40 14.49 12.52
C ASP A 185 9.64 14.07 11.27
N TYR A 186 9.25 14.98 10.38
CA TYR A 186 8.76 14.61 9.05
C TYR A 186 9.85 13.94 8.19
N LEU A 187 11.04 14.54 8.10
CA LEU A 187 12.20 13.92 7.45
C LEU A 187 12.67 12.68 8.22
N ALA A 188 12.69 12.72 9.55
CA ALA A 188 13.07 11.56 10.36
C ALA A 188 12.03 10.43 10.28
N SER A 189 10.74 10.71 10.15
CA SER A 189 9.64 9.76 9.96
C SER A 189 9.66 9.17 8.56
N ARG A 190 9.91 9.96 7.51
CA ARG A 190 10.15 9.41 6.16
C ARG A 190 11.44 8.58 6.11
N ILE A 191 12.50 9.03 6.78
CA ILE A 191 13.74 8.26 6.95
C ILE A 191 13.48 7.03 7.82
N ARG A 192 12.59 7.07 8.81
CA ARG A 192 12.23 5.96 9.70
C ARG A 192 11.27 4.99 9.05
N GLU A 193 10.35 5.41 8.20
CA GLU A 193 9.50 4.55 7.37
C GLU A 193 10.36 3.85 6.30
N ARG A 194 11.27 4.59 5.67
CA ARG A 194 12.24 4.04 4.72
C ARG A 194 13.25 3.14 5.44
N ARG A 195 13.76 3.55 6.60
CA ARG A 195 14.63 2.72 7.46
C ARG A 195 13.86 1.53 8.00
N GLU A 196 12.62 1.62 8.45
CA GLU A 196 11.83 0.48 8.93
C GLU A 196 11.61 -0.55 7.81
N GLN A 197 11.50 -0.10 6.55
CA GLN A 197 11.49 -0.98 5.37
C GLN A 197 12.86 -1.63 5.07
N PHE A 198 13.98 -1.01 5.44
CA PHE A 198 15.35 -1.47 5.14
C PHE A 198 16.18 -1.90 6.37
N ALA A 199 15.65 -1.72 7.57
CA ALA A 199 16.24 -1.81 8.92
C ALA A 199 15.10 -1.71 9.98
N PRO A 200 14.21 -2.71 10.06
CA PRO A 200 13.04 -2.73 10.95
C PRO A 200 13.42 -2.61 12.43
N GLU A 201 12.69 -1.75 13.16
CA GLU A 201 12.75 -1.65 14.62
C GLU A 201 11.89 -2.75 15.26
N GLY A 202 12.33 -4.00 15.13
CA GLY A 202 11.65 -5.17 15.71
C GLY A 202 12.15 -6.50 15.15
N PRO A 203 11.98 -7.61 15.89
CA PRO A 203 12.37 -8.94 15.42
C PRO A 203 11.59 -9.32 14.14
N VAL A 204 12.31 -9.52 13.04
CA VAL A 204 11.71 -9.85 11.74
C VAL A 204 11.39 -11.33 11.67
N VAL A 205 10.15 -11.66 11.28
CA VAL A 205 9.74 -13.01 10.93
C VAL A 205 9.54 -13.08 9.43
N ALA A 206 10.34 -13.91 8.76
CA ALA A 206 10.26 -14.10 7.32
C ALA A 206 9.11 -15.06 6.96
N PHE A 207 8.33 -14.73 5.93
CA PHE A 207 7.27 -15.58 5.41
C PHE A 207 7.29 -15.66 3.88
N SER A 208 7.20 -16.87 3.34
CA SER A 208 6.96 -17.07 1.91
C SER A 208 6.24 -18.39 1.67
N GLY A 209 5.34 -18.43 0.70
CA GLY A 209 4.76 -19.69 0.25
C GLY A 209 4.31 -19.69 -1.21
N GLY A 210 3.75 -20.82 -1.66
CA GLY A 210 3.21 -20.95 -3.01
C GLY A 210 1.94 -20.11 -3.24
N GLN A 211 1.62 -19.88 -4.52
CA GLN A 211 0.41 -19.15 -4.95
C GLN A 211 -0.90 -19.92 -4.73
N VAL A 212 -0.82 -21.24 -4.54
CA VAL A 212 -1.97 -22.11 -4.28
C VAL A 212 -1.86 -22.64 -2.87
N TRP A 213 -2.84 -22.33 -2.04
CA TRP A 213 -2.92 -22.78 -0.66
C TRP A 213 -4.38 -22.75 -0.18
N GLU A 214 -4.84 -23.82 0.48
CA GLU A 214 -6.24 -23.97 0.92
C GLU A 214 -6.37 -23.90 2.46
N ASP A 215 -5.40 -24.43 3.22
CA ASP A 215 -5.43 -24.44 4.69
C ASP A 215 -4.92 -23.11 5.27
N HIS A 216 -5.82 -22.12 5.32
CA HIS A 216 -5.54 -20.82 5.93
C HIS A 216 -5.51 -20.90 7.47
N GLU A 217 -6.33 -21.75 8.10
CA GLU A 217 -6.39 -21.88 9.56
C GLU A 217 -5.10 -22.46 10.14
N GLY A 218 -4.49 -23.43 9.48
CA GLY A 218 -3.18 -23.98 9.86
C GLY A 218 -2.08 -22.91 9.83
N LEU A 219 -2.06 -22.08 8.78
CA LEU A 219 -1.10 -20.97 8.68
C LEU A 219 -1.32 -19.92 9.78
N TRP A 220 -2.57 -19.56 10.05
CA TRP A 220 -2.91 -18.60 11.10
C TRP A 220 -2.50 -19.12 12.48
N ARG A 221 -2.79 -20.39 12.81
CA ARG A 221 -2.34 -21.01 14.07
C ARG A 221 -0.83 -21.01 14.21
N GLY A 222 -0.11 -21.31 13.13
CA GLY A 222 1.36 -21.25 13.12
C GLY A 222 1.90 -19.85 13.39
N LEU A 223 1.33 -18.84 12.73
CA LEU A 223 1.71 -17.44 12.91
C LEU A 223 1.30 -16.89 14.28
N ASP A 224 0.12 -17.25 14.80
CA ASP A 224 -0.33 -16.91 16.16
C ASP A 224 0.63 -17.48 17.22
N SER A 225 1.13 -18.71 17.03
CA SER A 225 2.14 -19.33 17.91
C SER A 225 3.47 -18.57 17.90
N ILE A 226 3.91 -18.08 16.74
CA ILE A 226 5.12 -17.24 16.63
C ILE A 226 4.88 -15.88 17.30
N LYS A 227 3.73 -15.23 17.04
CA LYS A 227 3.36 -13.95 17.65
C LYS A 227 3.27 -14.02 19.17
N ALA A 228 2.80 -15.15 19.72
CA ALA A 228 2.78 -15.39 21.15
C ALA A 228 4.19 -15.42 21.78
N ARG A 229 5.19 -15.94 21.05
CA ARG A 229 6.60 -15.95 21.48
C ARG A 229 7.35 -14.66 21.17
N ILE A 230 6.96 -13.98 20.10
CA ILE A 230 7.59 -12.75 19.61
C ILE A 230 6.51 -11.67 19.44
N PRO A 231 6.05 -11.03 20.53
CA PRO A 231 4.95 -10.08 20.46
C PRO A 231 5.25 -8.87 19.57
N GLU A 232 6.48 -8.37 19.55
CA GLU A 232 6.88 -7.21 18.74
C GLU A 232 7.33 -7.58 17.32
N MET A 233 6.92 -8.76 16.81
CA MET A 233 7.37 -9.22 15.50
C MET A 233 6.89 -8.34 14.35
N ILE A 234 7.74 -8.23 13.33
CA ILE A 234 7.41 -7.64 12.03
C ILE A 234 7.43 -8.75 10.98
N LEU A 235 6.35 -8.88 10.20
CA LEU A 235 6.24 -9.92 9.19
C LEU A 235 6.84 -9.45 7.86
N ALA A 236 7.88 -10.09 7.36
CA ALA A 236 8.46 -9.81 6.05
C ALA A 236 8.00 -10.87 5.03
N THR A 237 7.21 -10.48 4.03
CA THR A 237 6.67 -11.41 3.02
C THR A 237 7.24 -11.19 1.63
N THR A 238 7.17 -12.21 0.77
CA THR A 238 7.55 -12.12 -0.64
C THR A 238 6.54 -11.39 -1.54
N ALA A 239 5.51 -10.77 -0.94
CA ALA A 239 4.50 -9.93 -1.55
C ALA A 239 3.77 -10.57 -2.74
N GLN A 240 3.56 -11.89 -2.70
CA GLN A 240 2.68 -12.52 -3.69
C GLN A 240 1.24 -12.09 -3.43
N THR A 241 0.50 -11.82 -4.51
CA THR A 241 -0.87 -11.32 -4.46
C THR A 241 -1.91 -12.43 -4.21
N LYS A 242 -1.48 -13.69 -4.20
CA LYS A 242 -2.33 -14.88 -4.04
C LYS A 242 -1.62 -15.94 -3.19
N GLY A 243 -2.39 -16.89 -2.66
CA GLY A 243 -1.87 -18.02 -1.91
C GLY A 243 -1.37 -17.64 -0.52
N CYS A 244 -0.27 -18.28 -0.09
CA CYS A 244 0.21 -18.19 1.28
C CYS A 244 0.51 -16.76 1.73
N ASP A 245 1.18 -15.97 0.88
CA ASP A 245 1.56 -14.59 1.23
C ASP A 245 0.32 -13.69 1.43
N ALA A 246 -0.75 -13.92 0.68
CA ALA A 246 -2.01 -13.18 0.83
C ALA A 246 -2.73 -13.57 2.14
N ILE A 247 -2.72 -14.87 2.48
CA ILE A 247 -3.26 -15.38 3.75
C ILE A 247 -2.49 -14.81 4.94
N ALA A 248 -1.16 -14.75 4.85
CA ALA A 248 -0.30 -14.20 5.90
C ALA A 248 -0.47 -12.68 6.05
N GLN A 249 -0.67 -11.95 4.95
CA GLN A 249 -1.02 -10.53 4.99
C GLN A 249 -2.38 -10.29 5.65
N ALA A 250 -3.39 -11.12 5.34
CA ALA A 250 -4.71 -11.03 5.96
C ALA A 250 -4.64 -11.33 7.47
N TRP A 251 -3.86 -12.34 7.88
CA TRP A 251 -3.58 -12.63 9.28
C TRP A 251 -2.95 -11.42 10.00
N ALA A 252 -1.91 -10.83 9.39
CA ALA A 252 -1.21 -9.71 9.99
C ALA A 252 -2.12 -8.49 10.16
N ALA A 253 -2.97 -8.19 9.17
CA ALA A 253 -3.98 -7.15 9.27
C ALA A 253 -4.99 -7.42 10.41
N ALA A 254 -5.44 -8.67 10.56
CA ALA A 254 -6.38 -9.07 11.63
C ALA A 254 -5.76 -9.04 13.05
N ARG A 255 -4.43 -9.10 13.16
CA ARG A 255 -3.69 -9.11 14.44
C ARG A 255 -2.92 -7.82 14.73
N GLY A 256 -3.03 -6.81 13.88
CA GLY A 256 -2.28 -5.55 14.02
C GLY A 256 -0.76 -5.72 13.88
N VAL A 257 -0.30 -6.75 13.17
CA VAL A 257 1.14 -7.01 12.95
C VAL A 257 1.61 -6.21 11.73
N LYS A 258 2.70 -5.46 11.90
CA LYS A 258 3.33 -4.71 10.80
C LYS A 258 3.86 -5.66 9.73
N VAL A 259 3.68 -5.30 8.45
CA VAL A 259 4.12 -6.14 7.31
C VAL A 259 5.06 -5.37 6.37
N ILE A 260 6.21 -5.97 6.08
CA ILE A 260 7.13 -5.52 5.03
C ILE A 260 6.89 -6.37 3.78
N LEU A 261 6.57 -5.70 2.66
CA LEU A 261 6.26 -6.34 1.39
C LEU A 261 7.46 -6.27 0.44
N PHE A 262 8.16 -7.39 0.25
CA PHE A 262 9.23 -7.48 -0.73
C PHE A 262 8.67 -7.72 -2.13
N LYS A 263 8.35 -6.63 -2.84
CA LYS A 263 7.87 -6.71 -4.23
C LYS A 263 8.99 -7.12 -5.19
N LEU A 264 8.60 -7.84 -6.24
CA LEU A 264 9.52 -8.29 -7.28
C LEU A 264 9.98 -7.11 -8.15
N ASP A 265 11.29 -6.90 -8.24
CA ASP A 265 11.87 -5.91 -9.15
C ASP A 265 11.99 -6.48 -10.56
N ARG A 266 10.99 -6.18 -11.40
CA ARG A 266 10.89 -6.70 -12.77
C ARG A 266 12.05 -6.29 -13.68
N ARG A 267 12.81 -5.24 -13.34
CA ARG A 267 13.96 -4.77 -14.13
C ARG A 267 15.13 -5.77 -14.09
N LEU A 268 15.19 -6.60 -13.05
CA LEU A 268 16.23 -7.61 -12.86
C LEU A 268 15.96 -8.93 -13.61
N GLY A 269 14.85 -9.01 -14.37
CA GLY A 269 14.50 -10.17 -15.19
C GLY A 269 14.42 -11.47 -14.38
N ALA A 270 15.00 -12.55 -14.91
CA ALA A 270 14.94 -13.88 -14.31
C ALA A 270 15.57 -13.98 -12.90
N LYS A 271 16.47 -13.04 -12.53
CA LYS A 271 17.14 -13.05 -11.22
C LYS A 271 16.33 -12.33 -10.13
N ALA A 272 15.27 -11.61 -10.49
CA ALA A 272 14.53 -10.73 -9.59
C ALA A 272 14.04 -11.44 -8.31
N ALA A 273 13.54 -12.67 -8.44
CA ALA A 273 12.99 -13.43 -7.33
C ALA A 273 14.07 -13.89 -6.33
N PHE A 274 15.26 -14.21 -6.83
CA PHE A 274 16.40 -14.62 -6.01
C PHE A 274 17.02 -13.43 -5.27
N VAL A 275 17.21 -12.31 -5.98
CA VAL A 275 17.71 -11.05 -5.38
C VAL A 275 16.74 -10.55 -4.31
N ARG A 276 15.43 -10.71 -4.53
CA ARG A 276 14.42 -10.41 -3.51
C ARG A 276 14.61 -11.28 -2.26
N ASN A 277 14.84 -12.59 -2.41
CA ASN A 277 15.11 -13.47 -1.27
C ASN A 277 16.38 -13.05 -0.52
N ASP A 278 17.42 -12.60 -1.23
CA ASP A 278 18.64 -12.05 -0.61
C ASP A 278 18.36 -10.80 0.21
N ARG A 279 17.53 -9.89 -0.31
CA ARG A 279 17.11 -8.68 0.41
C ARG A 279 16.28 -9.01 1.66
N LEU A 280 15.40 -10.00 1.57
CA LEU A 280 14.61 -10.48 2.71
C LEU A 280 15.52 -11.11 3.77
N LEU A 281 16.50 -11.92 3.37
CA LEU A 281 17.50 -12.48 4.28
C LEU A 281 18.38 -11.40 4.94
N ALA A 282 18.70 -10.32 4.21
CA ALA A 282 19.50 -9.22 4.72
C ALA A 282 18.86 -8.51 5.93
N LEU A 283 17.54 -8.65 6.13
CA LEU A 283 16.86 -8.18 7.34
C LEU A 283 17.20 -8.99 8.61
N ARG A 284 17.98 -10.08 8.48
CA ARG A 284 18.36 -10.99 9.57
C ARG A 284 17.12 -11.48 10.36
N PRO A 285 16.20 -12.19 9.69
CA PRO A 285 15.00 -12.69 10.36
C PRO A 285 15.39 -13.58 11.55
N VAL A 286 14.70 -13.40 12.66
CA VAL A 286 14.90 -14.20 13.88
C VAL A 286 14.19 -15.55 13.79
N GLU A 287 13.20 -15.65 12.92
CA GLU A 287 12.44 -16.86 12.67
C GLU A 287 11.82 -16.77 11.26
N ALA A 288 11.54 -17.92 10.65
CA ALA A 288 10.95 -17.97 9.32
C ALA A 288 9.93 -19.08 9.17
N VAL A 289 8.92 -18.82 8.33
CA VAL A 289 7.95 -19.80 7.86
C VAL A 289 8.03 -19.86 6.35
N VAL A 290 8.42 -21.01 5.80
CA VAL A 290 8.42 -21.23 4.35
C VAL A 290 7.48 -22.37 4.03
N CYS A 291 6.39 -22.02 3.34
CA CYS A 291 5.43 -22.99 2.86
C CYS A 291 5.92 -23.60 1.54
N GLU A 292 5.52 -24.85 1.27
CA GLU A 292 5.83 -25.54 0.02
C GLU A 292 5.38 -24.70 -1.19
N GLY A 293 6.24 -24.69 -2.21
CA GLY A 293 6.08 -23.81 -3.37
C GLY A 293 7.10 -24.14 -4.45
N SER A 294 7.45 -23.14 -5.25
CA SER A 294 8.40 -23.29 -6.36
C SER A 294 9.86 -23.35 -5.91
N GLY A 295 10.79 -23.47 -6.87
CA GLY A 295 12.23 -23.35 -6.64
C GLY A 295 12.64 -22.04 -5.94
N ILE A 296 11.81 -20.99 -6.00
CA ILE A 296 12.04 -19.73 -5.30
C ILE A 296 11.87 -19.87 -3.78
N GLN A 297 10.84 -20.60 -3.33
CA GLN A 297 10.61 -20.88 -1.91
C GLN A 297 11.71 -21.81 -1.38
N MET A 298 12.11 -22.81 -2.17
CA MET A 298 13.21 -23.70 -1.82
C MET A 298 14.54 -22.94 -1.68
N ASN A 299 14.82 -21.99 -2.59
CA ASN A 299 15.99 -21.13 -2.49
C ASN A 299 16.00 -20.30 -1.19
N LEU A 300 14.85 -19.71 -0.83
CA LEU A 300 14.74 -18.94 0.40
C LEU A 300 14.95 -19.83 1.64
N ALA A 301 14.33 -21.01 1.68
CA ALA A 301 14.50 -21.97 2.77
C ALA A 301 15.96 -22.41 2.93
N GLN A 302 16.67 -22.69 1.83
CA GLN A 302 18.09 -23.05 1.86
C GLN A 302 18.94 -21.91 2.44
N LYS A 303 18.71 -20.67 1.99
CA LYS A 303 19.42 -19.48 2.48
C LYS A 303 19.18 -19.22 3.97
N LEU A 304 17.93 -19.36 4.44
CA LEU A 304 17.58 -19.20 5.85
C LEU A 304 18.23 -20.28 6.73
N ARG A 305 18.25 -21.53 6.28
CA ARG A 305 18.98 -22.61 6.97
C ARG A 305 20.48 -22.34 7.05
N GLN A 306 21.09 -21.89 5.95
CA GLN A 306 22.51 -21.55 5.91
C GLN A 306 22.84 -20.39 6.86
N ALA A 307 21.93 -19.44 7.01
CA ALA A 307 22.05 -18.32 7.95
C ALA A 307 21.74 -18.69 9.41
N GLY A 308 21.38 -19.94 9.70
CA GLY A 308 21.07 -20.41 11.05
C GLY A 308 19.72 -19.91 11.61
N VAL A 309 18.82 -19.44 10.75
CA VAL A 309 17.51 -18.94 11.16
C VAL A 309 16.57 -20.11 11.48
N PRO A 310 15.91 -20.14 12.67
CA PRO A 310 14.85 -21.09 12.97
C PRO A 310 13.78 -21.09 11.87
N LEU A 311 13.56 -22.25 11.24
CA LEU A 311 12.74 -22.36 10.03
C LEU A 311 11.63 -23.40 10.21
N HIS A 312 10.39 -22.95 10.08
CA HIS A 312 9.21 -23.81 9.95
C HIS A 312 8.93 -24.07 8.47
N VAL A 313 9.00 -25.34 8.07
CA VAL A 313 8.64 -25.75 6.71
C VAL A 313 7.24 -26.35 6.74
N VAL A 314 6.29 -25.67 6.11
CA VAL A 314 4.90 -26.10 6.04
C VAL A 314 4.67 -26.77 4.69
N LYS A 315 4.34 -28.06 4.69
CA LYS A 315 4.08 -28.81 3.45
C LYS A 315 2.67 -28.58 2.95
N LEU A 316 2.51 -28.64 1.63
CA LEU A 316 1.20 -28.61 0.99
C LEU A 316 0.46 -29.91 1.31
N ASP A 317 -0.87 -29.83 1.45
CA ASP A 317 -1.70 -31.03 1.61
C ASP A 317 -1.52 -31.95 0.39
N GLU A 318 -1.32 -33.25 0.64
CA GLU A 318 -1.11 -34.27 -0.39
C GLU A 318 -2.28 -34.34 -1.39
N THR A 319 -3.51 -34.03 -0.96
CA THR A 319 -4.69 -33.98 -1.84
C THR A 319 -4.65 -32.78 -2.80
N VAL A 320 -4.19 -31.62 -2.33
CA VAL A 320 -4.00 -30.41 -3.15
C VAL A 320 -2.81 -30.59 -4.08
N LYS A 321 -1.74 -31.24 -3.59
CA LYS A 321 -0.57 -31.63 -4.38
C LYS A 321 -0.93 -32.58 -5.51
N ALA A 322 -1.80 -33.56 -5.26
CA ALA A 322 -2.31 -34.48 -6.28
C ALA A 322 -3.15 -33.78 -7.35
N ARG A 323 -3.96 -32.76 -6.99
CA ARG A 323 -4.67 -31.93 -7.98
C ARG A 323 -3.72 -31.10 -8.84
N LEU A 324 -2.68 -30.50 -8.23
CA LEU A 324 -1.69 -29.69 -8.95
C LEU A 324 -0.80 -30.52 -9.89
N ALA A 325 -0.61 -31.81 -9.62
CA ALA A 325 0.16 -32.73 -10.45
C ALA A 325 -0.60 -33.23 -11.70
N GLN A 326 -1.91 -32.94 -11.82
CA GLN A 326 -2.68 -33.29 -13.01
C GLN A 326 -2.27 -32.39 -14.19
N PRO A 327 -2.10 -32.95 -15.41
CA PRO A 327 -1.68 -32.17 -16.57
C PRO A 327 -2.71 -31.09 -16.87
N LYS A 328 -2.27 -29.83 -16.91
CA LYS A 328 -3.12 -28.69 -17.32
C LYS A 328 -3.58 -28.94 -18.76
N THR A 329 -4.90 -29.01 -18.97
CA THR A 329 -5.50 -28.90 -20.31
C THR A 329 -5.16 -27.54 -20.94
N ASP A 330 -4.87 -27.53 -22.23
CA ASP A 330 -4.43 -26.39 -23.03
C ASP A 330 -5.40 -25.20 -22.95
N LEU A 331 -5.20 -24.34 -21.95
CA LEU A 331 -5.79 -23.00 -21.85
C LEU A 331 -4.67 -21.98 -22.07
N PRO A 332 -4.94 -20.87 -22.78
CA PRO A 332 -3.92 -19.85 -23.04
C PRO A 332 -3.43 -19.23 -21.71
N LYS A 333 -2.11 -19.29 -21.49
CA LYS A 333 -1.42 -18.79 -20.29
C LYS A 333 -1.76 -17.30 -20.05
N SER A 334 -2.08 -16.96 -18.81
CA SER A 334 -2.29 -15.56 -18.38
C SER A 334 -0.97 -14.76 -18.46
N ARG A 335 -1.03 -13.45 -18.76
CA ARG A 335 0.16 -12.54 -18.79
C ARG A 335 0.92 -12.47 -17.45
N ASP A 336 0.34 -12.96 -16.36
CA ASP A 336 0.95 -13.03 -15.02
C ASP A 336 1.47 -14.45 -14.66
N GLU A 337 1.33 -15.43 -15.55
CA GLU A 337 1.75 -16.81 -15.33
C GLU A 337 3.21 -16.98 -15.79
N PHE A 338 4.14 -16.87 -14.85
CA PHE A 338 5.56 -17.10 -15.08
C PHE A 338 5.84 -18.62 -15.09
N ASP A 339 6.56 -19.12 -16.10
CA ASP A 339 6.97 -20.53 -16.13
C ASP A 339 7.89 -20.81 -14.93
N PRO A 340 7.55 -21.75 -14.03
CA PRO A 340 8.36 -22.04 -12.88
C PRO A 340 9.68 -22.66 -13.33
N TRP A 341 10.75 -21.88 -13.30
CA TRP A 341 12.10 -22.41 -13.43
C TRP A 341 12.36 -23.43 -12.33
N THR A 342 12.75 -24.64 -12.72
CA THR A 342 13.22 -25.66 -11.79
C THR A 342 14.68 -25.38 -11.42
N GLN A 343 15.14 -25.96 -10.30
CA GLN A 343 16.55 -25.88 -9.91
C GLN A 343 17.47 -26.44 -11.02
N ASP A 344 17.00 -27.46 -11.74
CA ASP A 344 17.72 -28.04 -12.87
C ASP A 344 17.85 -27.09 -14.06
N ASP A 345 16.83 -26.27 -14.32
CA ASP A 345 16.90 -25.25 -15.38
C ASP A 345 17.98 -24.20 -15.05
N TYR A 346 18.08 -23.79 -13.78
CA TYR A 346 19.09 -22.85 -13.29
C TYR A 346 20.53 -23.38 -13.39
N TYR A 347 20.79 -24.59 -12.90
CA TYR A 347 22.13 -25.18 -12.98
C TYR A 347 22.55 -25.48 -14.42
N ARG A 348 21.60 -25.88 -15.27
CA ARG A 348 21.85 -26.17 -16.68
C ARG A 348 22.24 -24.92 -17.46
N ASP A 349 21.59 -23.79 -17.21
CA ASP A 349 21.80 -22.56 -17.99
C ASP A 349 22.94 -21.68 -17.44
N MET A 350 23.16 -21.66 -16.11
CA MET A 350 24.11 -20.74 -15.46
C MET A 350 25.45 -21.37 -15.05
N VAL A 351 25.54 -22.69 -14.88
CA VAL A 351 26.78 -23.37 -14.43
C VAL A 351 27.46 -24.15 -15.55
N ASN A 352 26.69 -24.78 -16.45
CA ASN A 352 27.24 -25.67 -17.48
C ASN A 352 27.42 -25.04 -18.87
N GLY A 353 27.21 -23.72 -19.00
CA GLY A 353 27.50 -22.99 -20.24
C GLY A 353 26.79 -23.53 -21.48
N GLY A 354 25.49 -23.23 -21.62
CA GLY A 354 24.92 -22.90 -22.92
C GLY A 354 23.71 -23.68 -23.41
N ARG A 355 22.82 -22.94 -24.08
CA ARG A 355 22.55 -23.12 -25.51
C ARG A 355 22.38 -21.77 -26.21
N GLN A 356 23.12 -21.57 -27.30
CA GLN A 356 22.84 -20.57 -28.33
C GLN A 356 21.37 -20.71 -28.76
N ARG A 357 20.58 -19.65 -28.54
CA ARG A 357 19.30 -19.50 -29.25
C ARG A 357 19.61 -19.37 -30.74
N ARG A 358 19.32 -20.41 -31.51
CA ARG A 358 19.14 -20.26 -32.97
C ARG A 358 17.95 -19.32 -33.21
N ARG A 359 18.12 -18.52 -34.26
CA ARG A 359 17.24 -17.44 -34.72
C ARG A 359 15.75 -17.77 -34.73
#